data_AF-A0A8C9DEF2-F1
#
_entry.id   AF-A0A8C9DEF2-F1
#
_cell.length_a   1.000
_cell.length_b   1.000
_cell.length_c   1.000
_cell.angle_alpha   90.00
_cell.angle_beta   90.00
_cell.angle_gamma   90.00
#
_symmetry.space_group_name_H-M   'P 1'
#
loop_
_entity.id
_entity.type
_entity.pdbx_description
1 polymer ?
#
loop_
_entity_poly.entity_id
_entity_poly.type
_entity_poly.pdbx_seq_one_letter_code
_entity_poly.pdbx_strand_id
1 'polypeptide(L)'
;MAIFSVYVVNKAGGLIYQLDSYAPRAEAEKTFSYPLDLLLKLHDERVLVAFGQRDGIRVGHAVLAINGMDVNGKYTADGKEVLEYLGNPANYPVSIRFGRPRLTSNEKLMLASMFHSLFAIGSQLSPEQGSSGIEMLETDTFKLHCFQTLTGIKFVVLADPRQAGIDSLLRKIYEIYSDFALKNPFYSLEMPIRWGQVGWYSRASPFTQPSWAPDPSWCGCFAGGRRQPCWLHKPLQPPRRLCSSCNAWQWC
;
A
#
# COMPACT_ATOMS: atom_id res chain seq x y z
N MET A 1 12.05 -16.76 -6.07
CA MET A 1 10.73 -17.42 -5.88
C MET A 1 9.91 -16.63 -4.87
N ALA A 2 9.47 -15.44 -5.27
CA ALA A 2 8.69 -14.58 -4.42
C ALA A 2 7.58 -13.94 -5.26
N ILE A 3 6.39 -13.87 -4.67
CA ILE A 3 5.36 -12.92 -5.07
C ILE A 3 5.76 -11.60 -4.41
N PHE A 4 5.90 -10.55 -5.20
CA PHE A 4 6.30 -9.24 -4.70
C PHE A 4 5.10 -8.50 -4.12
N SER A 5 4.02 -8.43 -4.88
CA SER A 5 2.83 -7.68 -4.49
C SER A 5 1.61 -8.08 -5.33
N VAL A 6 0.43 -7.82 -4.74
CA VAL A 6 -0.89 -8.08 -5.33
C VAL A 6 -1.68 -6.78 -5.32
N TYR A 7 -2.30 -6.45 -6.44
CA TYR A 7 -3.15 -5.29 -6.62
C TYR A 7 -4.49 -5.74 -7.19
N VAL A 8 -5.56 -5.14 -6.70
CA VAL A 8 -6.90 -5.32 -7.26
C VAL A 8 -7.41 -3.96 -7.68
N VAL A 9 -7.73 -3.83 -8.96
CA VAL A 9 -8.13 -2.58 -9.60
C VAL A 9 -9.56 -2.71 -10.09
N ASN A 10 -10.40 -1.72 -9.82
CA ASN A 10 -11.78 -1.72 -10.27
C ASN A 10 -11.90 -1.44 -11.78
N LYS A 11 -13.15 -1.46 -12.27
CA LYS A 11 -13.48 -1.14 -13.66
C LYS A 11 -13.17 0.31 -14.05
N ALA A 12 -13.13 1.25 -13.11
CA ALA A 12 -12.78 2.66 -13.34
C ALA A 12 -11.27 2.95 -13.24
N GLY A 13 -10.43 1.96 -12.93
CA GLY A 13 -8.98 2.17 -12.73
C GLY A 13 -8.59 2.61 -11.31
N GLY A 14 -9.52 2.58 -10.36
CA GLY A 14 -9.27 2.80 -8.93
C GLY A 14 -8.73 1.54 -8.25
N LEU A 15 -7.71 1.70 -7.40
CA LEU A 15 -7.14 0.61 -6.62
C LEU A 15 -8.01 0.32 -5.39
N ILE A 16 -8.58 -0.89 -5.33
CA ILE A 16 -9.49 -1.30 -4.24
C ILE A 16 -8.80 -2.18 -3.20
N TYR A 17 -7.73 -2.88 -3.58
CA TYR A 17 -6.95 -3.66 -2.63
C TYR A 17 -5.49 -3.70 -3.05
N GLN A 18 -4.62 -3.70 -2.06
CA GLN A 18 -3.19 -3.87 -2.26
C GLN A 18 -2.58 -4.65 -1.11
N LEU A 19 -1.66 -5.55 -1.45
CA LEU A 19 -0.81 -6.26 -0.53
C LEU A 19 0.62 -6.30 -1.07
N ASP A 20 1.57 -5.85 -0.26
CA ASP A 20 3.00 -5.99 -0.57
C ASP A 20 3.56 -7.12 0.30
N SER A 21 4.08 -8.18 -0.33
CA SER A 21 4.64 -9.36 0.35
C SER A 21 6.15 -9.26 0.52
N TYR A 22 6.82 -8.44 -0.30
CA TYR A 22 8.27 -8.28 -0.25
C TYR A 22 8.67 -6.80 -0.42
N ALA A 23 9.40 -6.27 0.56
CA ALA A 23 10.09 -4.99 0.42
C ALA A 23 11.57 -5.25 0.11
N PRO A 24 12.12 -4.76 -1.02
CA PRO A 24 13.52 -5.01 -1.36
C PRO A 24 14.46 -4.38 -0.32
N ARG A 25 15.41 -5.19 0.17
CA ARG A 25 16.44 -4.85 1.16
C ARG A 25 17.73 -4.28 0.55
N ALA A 26 17.70 -3.81 -0.69
CA ALA A 26 18.88 -3.24 -1.34
C ALA A 26 19.18 -1.85 -0.75
N GLU A 27 19.73 -1.85 0.46
CA GLU A 27 20.24 -0.68 1.15
C GLU A 27 21.76 -0.71 1.05
N ALA A 28 22.34 0.36 0.51
CA ALA A 28 23.78 0.56 0.44
C ALA A 28 24.12 1.75 1.35
N GLU A 29 24.86 1.50 2.41
CA GLU A 29 25.37 2.55 3.30
C GLU A 29 26.85 2.78 3.03
N LYS A 30 27.23 4.04 2.84
CA LYS A 30 28.61 4.41 2.58
C LYS A 30 28.94 5.79 3.15
N THR A 31 30.18 5.93 3.63
CA THR A 31 30.76 7.21 4.03
C THR A 31 31.38 7.94 2.84
N PHE A 32 31.05 9.22 2.71
CA PHE A 32 31.53 10.11 1.65
C PHE A 32 32.39 11.24 2.23
N SER A 33 33.36 11.68 1.44
CA SER A 33 34.12 12.93 1.63
C SER A 33 33.58 14.02 0.69
N TYR A 34 33.96 15.27 0.92
CA TYR A 34 33.59 16.38 0.04
C TYR A 34 34.56 16.48 -1.15
N PRO A 35 34.09 16.76 -2.38
CA PRO A 35 32.69 16.79 -2.81
C PRO A 35 32.11 15.38 -3.00
N LEU A 36 30.77 15.28 -3.02
CA LEU A 36 30.09 14.00 -3.33
C LEU A 36 30.42 13.54 -4.75
N ASP A 37 30.82 12.27 -4.88
CA ASP A 37 31.00 11.58 -6.17
C ASP A 37 29.67 11.36 -6.93
N LEU A 38 28.53 11.61 -6.27
CA LEU A 38 27.18 11.35 -6.78
C LEU A 38 26.43 12.65 -6.98
N LEU A 39 25.68 12.73 -8.09
CA LEU A 39 24.80 13.86 -8.34
C LEU A 39 23.41 13.53 -7.80
N LEU A 40 22.98 14.28 -6.78
CA LEU A 40 21.65 14.15 -6.18
C LEU A 40 20.70 15.21 -6.73
N LYS A 41 19.43 14.82 -6.96
CA LYS A 41 18.36 15.73 -7.37
C LYS A 41 17.11 15.50 -6.52
N LEU A 42 16.36 16.58 -6.29
CA LEU A 42 15.04 16.50 -5.69
C LEU A 42 14.02 16.03 -6.74
N HIS A 43 13.24 15.00 -6.43
CA HIS A 43 12.12 14.53 -7.24
C HIS A 43 11.02 14.00 -6.32
N ASP A 44 9.77 14.46 -6.50
CA ASP A 44 8.60 14.07 -5.69
C ASP A 44 8.88 14.09 -4.17
N GLU A 45 9.41 15.21 -3.67
CA GLU A 45 9.73 15.41 -2.23
C GLU A 45 10.77 14.42 -1.67
N ARG A 46 11.54 13.74 -2.53
CA ARG A 46 12.63 12.82 -2.15
C ARG A 46 13.92 13.21 -2.86
N VAL A 47 15.05 12.99 -2.18
CA VAL A 47 16.37 13.19 -2.80
C VAL A 47 16.81 11.88 -3.45
N LEU A 48 16.90 11.90 -4.78
CA LEU A 48 17.27 10.75 -5.60
C LEU A 48 18.67 10.93 -6.20
N VAL A 49 19.36 9.80 -6.41
CA VAL A 49 20.60 9.75 -7.19
C VAL A 49 20.26 9.92 -8.66
N ALA A 50 20.63 11.06 -9.24
CA ALA A 50 20.42 11.37 -10.65
C ALA A 50 21.57 10.89 -11.54
N PHE A 51 22.81 10.91 -11.02
CA PHE A 51 23.99 10.44 -11.75
C PHE A 51 25.05 9.88 -10.80
N GLY A 52 25.84 8.93 -11.31
CA GLY A 52 26.85 8.19 -10.56
C GLY A 52 26.32 6.86 -10.05
N GLN A 53 27.02 5.77 -10.39
CA GLN A 53 26.75 4.43 -9.89
C GLN A 53 28.04 3.87 -9.31
N ARG A 54 28.04 3.58 -8.01
CA ARG A 54 29.23 3.08 -7.30
C ARG A 54 28.80 2.31 -6.06
N ASP A 55 29.54 1.25 -5.74
CA ASP A 55 29.40 0.49 -4.48
C ASP A 55 27.96 0.05 -4.13
N GLY A 56 27.20 -0.37 -5.16
CA GLY A 56 25.81 -0.82 -5.01
C GLY A 56 24.75 0.29 -5.06
N ILE A 57 25.16 1.56 -5.14
CA ILE A 57 24.28 2.71 -5.34
C ILE A 57 23.96 2.82 -6.84
N ARG A 58 22.67 2.87 -7.17
CA ARG A 58 22.18 3.00 -8.55
C ARG A 58 21.39 4.29 -8.73
N VAL A 59 21.30 4.74 -9.98
CA VAL A 59 20.43 5.86 -10.36
C VAL A 59 18.98 5.52 -9.97
N GLY A 60 18.29 6.49 -9.39
CA GLY A 60 16.92 6.31 -8.86
C GLY A 60 16.86 5.78 -7.42
N HIS A 61 17.99 5.45 -6.78
CA HIS A 61 17.99 5.24 -5.33
C HIS A 61 17.72 6.56 -4.61
N ALA A 62 16.92 6.50 -3.56
CA ALA A 62 16.64 7.61 -2.67
C ALA A 62 17.60 7.59 -1.47
N VAL A 63 17.88 8.77 -0.94
CA VAL A 63 18.53 8.92 0.37
C VAL A 63 17.53 8.50 1.44
N LEU A 64 17.85 7.44 2.18
CA LEU A 64 17.01 6.90 3.26
C LEU A 64 17.45 7.41 4.62
N ALA A 65 18.75 7.49 4.86
CA ALA A 65 19.31 7.97 6.12
C ALA A 65 20.65 8.69 5.90
N ILE A 66 20.97 9.62 6.79
CA ILE A 66 22.23 10.37 6.85
C ILE A 66 22.78 10.22 8.28
N ASN A 67 24.03 9.78 8.41
CA ASN A 67 24.71 9.49 9.69
C ASN A 67 23.90 8.57 10.62
N GLY A 68 23.20 7.58 10.03
CA GLY A 68 22.31 6.67 10.76
C GLY A 68 20.96 7.27 11.17
N MET A 69 20.69 8.55 10.88
CA MET A 69 19.39 9.18 11.11
C MET A 69 18.52 9.12 9.86
N ASP A 70 17.31 8.58 10.00
CA ASP A 70 16.36 8.49 8.89
C ASP A 70 15.95 9.88 8.39
N VAL A 71 15.89 10.00 7.07
CA VAL A 71 15.54 11.23 6.36
C VAL A 71 14.03 11.26 6.14
N ASN A 72 13.41 12.42 6.40
CA ASN A 72 12.00 12.63 6.15
C ASN A 72 11.79 13.32 4.80
N GLY A 73 11.77 12.52 3.73
CA GLY A 73 11.61 13.01 2.36
C GLY A 73 12.81 13.83 1.89
N LYS A 74 12.69 15.15 1.90
CA LYS A 74 13.75 16.10 1.51
C LYS A 74 14.48 16.74 2.69
N TYR A 75 14.02 16.50 3.90
CA TYR A 75 14.57 17.08 5.13
C TYR A 75 15.31 16.02 5.95
N THR A 76 16.46 16.41 6.50
CA THR A 76 17.17 15.64 7.52
C THR A 76 16.33 15.58 8.81
N ALA A 77 16.66 14.67 9.74
CA ALA A 77 16.04 14.61 11.07
C ALA A 77 16.04 15.97 11.81
N ASP A 78 17.05 16.81 11.55
CA ASP A 78 17.21 18.15 12.13
C ASP A 78 16.36 19.25 11.43
N GLY A 79 15.53 18.90 10.44
CA GLY A 79 14.68 19.82 9.70
C GLY A 79 15.40 20.67 8.63
N LYS A 80 16.70 20.47 8.44
CA LYS A 80 17.47 21.09 7.35
C LYS A 80 17.23 20.36 6.04
N GLU A 81 17.28 21.06 4.91
CA GLU A 81 17.20 20.41 3.60
C GLU A 81 18.44 19.54 3.35
N VAL A 82 18.22 18.32 2.86
CA VAL A 82 19.30 17.36 2.62
C VAL A 82 20.31 17.89 1.60
N LEU A 83 19.85 18.55 0.54
CA LEU A 83 20.74 19.10 -0.49
C LEU A 83 21.60 20.24 0.07
N GLU A 84 21.04 21.11 0.91
CA GLU A 84 21.80 22.17 1.58
C GLU A 84 22.80 21.59 2.59
N TYR A 85 22.38 20.58 3.36
CA TYR A 85 23.25 19.92 4.34
C TYR A 85 24.46 19.26 3.65
N LEU A 86 24.24 18.58 2.53
CA LEU A 86 25.28 17.94 1.75
C LEU A 86 26.12 18.93 0.93
N GLY A 87 25.62 20.14 0.68
CA GLY A 87 26.37 21.21 0.03
C GLY A 87 27.45 21.84 0.92
N ASN A 88 27.33 21.74 2.24
CA ASN A 88 28.27 22.35 3.18
C ASN A 88 29.46 21.41 3.47
N PRO A 89 30.71 21.79 3.12
CA PRO A 89 31.90 20.95 3.34
C PRO A 89 32.19 20.67 4.82
N ALA A 90 31.73 21.51 5.76
CA ALA A 90 31.96 21.32 7.20
C ALA A 90 31.22 20.10 7.79
N ASN A 91 30.22 19.56 7.09
CA ASN A 91 29.44 18.41 7.55
C ASN A 91 30.08 17.06 7.18
N TYR A 92 31.21 17.07 6.46
CA TYR A 92 31.90 15.85 6.04
C TYR A 92 32.98 15.45 7.05
N PRO A 93 33.24 14.14 7.23
CA PRO A 93 32.69 13.00 6.49
C PRO A 93 31.25 12.64 6.89
N VAL A 94 30.44 12.20 5.91
CA VAL A 94 29.02 11.88 6.10
C VAL A 94 28.73 10.44 5.66
N SER A 95 28.06 9.65 6.48
CA SER A 95 27.51 8.34 6.09
C SER A 95 26.13 8.55 5.46
N ILE A 96 25.90 8.02 4.26
CA ILE A 96 24.61 8.11 3.59
C ILE A 96 24.14 6.70 3.22
N ARG A 97 22.91 6.38 3.63
CA ARG A 97 22.23 5.15 3.26
C ARG A 97 21.31 5.41 2.08
N PHE A 98 21.58 4.74 0.98
CA PHE A 98 20.78 4.77 -0.24
C PHE A 98 19.97 3.49 -0.38
N GLY A 99 18.77 3.59 -0.94
CA GLY A 99 17.99 2.42 -1.31
C GLY A 99 16.83 2.74 -2.23
N ARG A 100 16.11 1.71 -2.68
CA ARG A 100 14.93 1.92 -3.52
C ARG A 100 13.82 2.57 -2.68
N PRO A 101 13.27 3.73 -3.11
CA PRO A 101 12.20 4.38 -2.36
C PRO A 101 10.97 3.47 -2.28
N ARG A 102 10.31 3.47 -1.11
CA ARG A 102 9.03 2.77 -0.95
C ARG A 102 7.92 3.57 -1.61
N LEU A 103 7.06 2.88 -2.36
CA LEU A 103 5.94 3.53 -3.01
C LEU A 103 4.93 4.05 -1.98
N THR A 104 4.53 5.31 -2.11
CA THR A 104 3.46 5.89 -1.28
C THR A 104 2.09 5.38 -1.73
N SER A 105 1.08 5.45 -0.85
CA SER A 105 -0.28 5.04 -1.21
C SER A 105 -0.79 5.77 -2.45
N ASN A 106 -0.48 7.06 -2.59
CA ASN A 106 -0.90 7.86 -3.75
C ASN A 106 -0.19 7.43 -5.05
N GLU A 107 1.11 7.14 -4.98
CA GLU A 107 1.85 6.58 -6.12
C GLU A 107 1.25 5.24 -6.55
N LYS A 108 0.85 4.40 -5.60
CA LYS A 108 0.20 3.11 -5.88
C LYS A 108 -1.17 3.29 -6.56
N LEU A 109 -1.98 4.24 -6.10
CA LEU A 109 -3.24 4.61 -6.77
C LEU A 109 -2.98 5.06 -8.20
N MET A 110 -2.01 5.96 -8.40
CA MET A 110 -1.63 6.49 -9.71
C MET A 110 -1.16 5.38 -10.65
N LEU A 111 -0.28 4.48 -10.19
CA LEU A 111 0.21 3.35 -10.96
C LEU A 111 -0.91 2.39 -11.37
N ALA A 112 -1.87 2.14 -10.49
CA ALA A 112 -3.03 1.32 -10.81
C ALA A 112 -3.89 1.94 -11.92
N SER A 113 -4.12 3.26 -11.87
CA SER A 113 -4.86 3.98 -12.91
C SER A 113 -4.10 4.05 -14.24
N MET A 114 -2.77 4.22 -14.20
CA MET A 114 -1.92 4.14 -15.39
C MET A 114 -1.95 2.74 -16.02
N PHE A 115 -1.91 1.68 -15.20
CA PHE A 115 -2.03 0.32 -15.71
C PHE A 115 -3.39 0.08 -16.36
N HIS A 116 -4.46 0.66 -15.80
CA HIS A 116 -5.80 0.57 -16.39
C HIS A 116 -5.85 1.17 -17.81
N SER A 117 -5.24 2.34 -18.04
CA SER A 117 -5.20 2.94 -19.37
C SER A 117 -4.31 2.15 -20.32
N LEU A 118 -3.14 1.69 -19.88
CA LEU A 118 -2.26 0.82 -20.68
C LEU A 118 -2.95 -0.46 -21.11
N PHE A 119 -3.71 -1.08 -20.21
CA PHE A 119 -4.50 -2.28 -20.54
C PHE A 119 -5.49 -2.03 -21.67
N ALA A 120 -6.20 -0.90 -21.64
CA ALA A 120 -7.17 -0.54 -22.67
C ALA A 120 -6.48 -0.21 -24.01
N ILE A 121 -5.37 0.53 -23.96
CA ILE A 121 -4.55 0.85 -25.14
C ILE A 121 -4.03 -0.44 -25.80
N GLY A 122 -3.57 -1.41 -25.01
CA GLY A 122 -3.11 -2.70 -25.52
C GLY A 122 -4.17 -3.46 -26.30
N SER A 123 -5.43 -3.41 -25.85
CA SER A 123 -6.55 -4.02 -26.57
C SER A 123 -6.92 -3.23 -27.84
N GLN A 124 -6.90 -1.89 -27.79
CA GLN A 124 -7.23 -1.03 -28.94
C GLN A 124 -6.18 -1.06 -30.06
N LEU A 125 -4.91 -1.19 -29.71
CA LEU A 125 -3.81 -1.25 -30.67
C LEU A 125 -3.56 -2.66 -31.20
N SER A 126 -4.28 -3.67 -30.70
CA SER A 126 -4.06 -5.06 -31.10
C SER A 126 -4.47 -5.27 -32.57
N PRO A 127 -3.62 -5.91 -33.39
CA PRO A 127 -3.94 -6.22 -34.79
C PRO A 127 -4.95 -7.37 -34.93
N GLU A 128 -5.14 -8.17 -33.88
CA GLU A 128 -6.02 -9.35 -33.88
C GLU A 128 -7.41 -9.01 -33.33
N GLN A 129 -8.44 -9.54 -33.98
CA GLN A 129 -9.82 -9.35 -33.55
C GLN A 129 -10.12 -10.14 -32.27
N GLY A 130 -10.77 -9.52 -31.30
CA GLY A 130 -11.11 -10.15 -30.02
C GLY A 130 -9.95 -10.24 -29.02
N SER A 131 -8.89 -9.46 -29.22
CA SER A 131 -7.78 -9.36 -28.27
C SER A 131 -8.26 -8.84 -26.91
N SER A 132 -7.97 -9.60 -25.85
CA SER A 132 -7.94 -9.10 -24.48
C SER A 132 -6.87 -8.02 -24.34
N GLY A 133 -6.94 -7.21 -23.26
CA GLY A 133 -5.90 -6.25 -22.94
C GLY A 133 -4.61 -6.93 -22.47
N ILE A 134 -3.76 -6.18 -21.75
CA ILE A 134 -2.48 -6.71 -21.26
C ILE A 134 -2.70 -7.82 -20.22
N GLU A 135 -2.39 -9.07 -20.57
CA GLU A 135 -2.44 -10.23 -19.66
C GLU A 135 -1.11 -10.48 -18.94
N MET A 136 0.02 -10.22 -19.60
CA MET A 136 1.36 -10.41 -19.06
C MET A 136 2.28 -9.28 -19.49
N LEU A 137 3.05 -8.74 -18.54
CA LEU A 137 4.14 -7.80 -18.80
C LEU A 137 5.40 -8.34 -18.14
N GLU A 138 6.39 -8.67 -18.96
CA GLU A 138 7.67 -9.23 -18.52
C GLU A 138 8.76 -8.15 -18.53
N THR A 139 9.51 -8.08 -17.43
CA THR A 139 10.73 -7.28 -17.30
C THR A 139 11.89 -8.18 -16.88
N ASP A 140 13.09 -7.61 -16.84
CA ASP A 140 14.30 -8.28 -16.36
C ASP A 140 14.21 -8.70 -14.88
N THR A 141 13.51 -7.92 -14.05
CA THR A 141 13.44 -8.11 -12.60
C THR A 141 12.14 -8.72 -12.10
N PHE A 142 11.03 -8.49 -12.79
CA PHE A 142 9.71 -8.99 -12.39
C PHE A 142 8.83 -9.30 -13.60
N LYS A 143 7.85 -10.16 -13.39
CA LYS A 143 6.75 -10.43 -14.30
C LYS A 143 5.44 -10.01 -13.63
N LEU A 144 4.67 -9.21 -14.33
CA LEU A 144 3.34 -8.77 -13.92
C LEU A 144 2.32 -9.59 -14.71
N HIS A 145 1.43 -10.27 -13.99
CA HIS A 145 0.30 -10.98 -14.56
C HIS A 145 -0.99 -10.25 -14.21
N CYS A 146 -1.88 -10.12 -15.18
CA CYS A 146 -3.17 -9.47 -15.05
C CYS A 146 -4.29 -10.41 -15.50
N PHE A 147 -5.27 -10.60 -14.62
CA PHE A 147 -6.51 -11.31 -14.92
C PHE A 147 -7.70 -10.37 -14.81
N GLN A 148 -8.44 -10.20 -15.90
CA GLN A 148 -9.66 -9.40 -15.94
C GLN A 148 -10.90 -10.30 -15.84
N THR A 149 -11.84 -9.93 -14.97
CA THR A 149 -13.14 -10.60 -14.85
C THR A 149 -14.16 -10.06 -15.86
N LEU A 150 -15.25 -10.81 -16.07
CA LEU A 150 -16.40 -10.38 -16.86
C LEU A 150 -17.03 -9.07 -16.32
N THR A 151 -16.94 -8.82 -15.01
CA THR A 151 -17.42 -7.59 -14.38
C THR A 151 -16.49 -6.38 -14.58
N GLY A 152 -15.30 -6.60 -15.15
CA GLY A 152 -14.32 -5.56 -15.47
C GLY A 152 -13.31 -5.26 -14.36
N ILE A 153 -13.26 -6.08 -13.30
CA ILE A 153 -12.27 -5.98 -12.22
C ILE A 153 -10.98 -6.65 -12.67
N LYS A 154 -9.84 -6.06 -12.33
CA LYS A 154 -8.52 -6.54 -12.72
C LYS A 154 -7.73 -6.98 -11.49
N PHE A 155 -7.27 -8.21 -11.50
CA PHE A 155 -6.36 -8.76 -10.50
C PHE A 155 -4.96 -8.75 -11.09
N VAL A 156 -4.05 -8.04 -10.44
CA VAL A 156 -2.68 -7.86 -10.89
C VAL A 156 -1.74 -8.45 -9.84
N VAL A 157 -0.86 -9.33 -10.26
CA VAL A 157 0.14 -9.98 -9.41
C VAL A 157 1.52 -9.71 -9.98
N LEU A 158 2.41 -9.18 -9.15
CA LEU A 158 3.83 -9.00 -9.44
C LEU A 158 4.60 -10.15 -8.82
N ALA A 159 5.35 -10.87 -9.64
CA ALA A 159 6.15 -12.01 -9.22
C ALA A 159 7.54 -12.00 -9.88
N ASP A 160 8.43 -12.80 -9.35
CA ASP A 160 9.71 -13.14 -9.98
C ASP A 160 9.46 -13.82 -11.35
N PRO A 161 10.20 -13.48 -12.43
CA PRO A 161 9.96 -14.07 -13.76
C PRO A 161 10.06 -15.60 -13.81
N ARG A 162 10.80 -16.19 -12.88
CA ARG A 162 10.97 -17.65 -12.77
C ARG A 162 9.80 -18.34 -12.06
N GLN A 163 8.85 -17.58 -11.51
CA GLN A 163 7.73 -18.11 -10.76
C GLN A 163 6.66 -18.66 -11.71
N ALA A 164 6.40 -19.97 -11.63
CA ALA A 164 5.27 -20.61 -12.29
C ALA A 164 4.02 -20.66 -11.36
N GLY A 165 2.85 -20.93 -11.95
CA GLY A 165 1.60 -21.12 -11.20
C GLY A 165 0.87 -19.84 -10.79
N ILE A 166 1.20 -18.69 -11.39
CA ILE A 166 0.52 -17.43 -11.10
C ILE A 166 -0.96 -17.47 -11.54
N ASP A 167 -1.29 -18.20 -12.61
CA ASP A 167 -2.68 -18.31 -13.08
C ASP A 167 -3.59 -19.03 -12.09
N SER A 168 -3.08 -20.04 -11.38
CA SER A 168 -3.83 -20.70 -10.30
C SER A 168 -4.04 -19.77 -9.10
N LEU A 169 -3.04 -18.93 -8.80
CA LEU A 169 -3.16 -17.93 -7.74
C LEU A 169 -4.21 -16.87 -8.10
N LEU A 170 -4.19 -16.35 -9.33
CA LEU A 170 -5.16 -15.37 -9.82
C LEU A 170 -6.59 -15.92 -9.76
N ARG A 171 -6.80 -17.18 -10.17
CA ARG A 171 -8.10 -17.86 -10.03
C ARG A 171 -8.54 -17.97 -8.57
N LYS A 172 -7.63 -18.35 -7.67
CA LYS A 172 -7.94 -18.44 -6.24
C LYS A 172 -8.25 -17.09 -5.60
N ILE A 173 -7.56 -16.02 -6.01
CA ILE A 173 -7.87 -14.65 -5.58
C ILE A 173 -9.26 -14.24 -6.08
N TYR A 174 -9.61 -14.60 -7.32
CA TYR A 174 -10.95 -14.36 -7.85
C TYR A 174 -12.04 -15.10 -7.08
N GLU A 175 -11.83 -16.37 -6.70
CA GLU A 175 -12.75 -17.13 -5.85
C GLU A 175 -12.98 -16.40 -4.51
N ILE A 176 -11.90 -16.02 -3.82
CA ILE A 176 -11.98 -15.29 -2.54
C ILE A 176 -12.70 -13.95 -2.70
N TYR A 177 -12.45 -13.24 -3.80
CA TYR A 177 -13.13 -11.99 -4.10
C TYR A 177 -14.62 -12.19 -4.39
N SER A 178 -14.98 -13.26 -5.11
CA SER A 178 -16.37 -13.58 -5.42
C SER A 178 -17.17 -13.93 -4.17
N ASP A 179 -16.60 -14.69 -3.23
CA ASP A 179 -17.22 -14.93 -1.92
C ASP A 179 -17.49 -13.63 -1.18
N PHE A 180 -16.53 -12.70 -1.18
CA PHE A 180 -16.69 -11.40 -0.52
C PHE A 180 -17.78 -10.53 -1.17
N ALA A 181 -17.81 -10.48 -2.51
CA ALA A 181 -18.79 -9.70 -3.27
C ALA A 181 -20.20 -10.27 -3.14
N LEU A 182 -20.36 -11.60 -3.21
CA LEU A 182 -21.66 -12.26 -3.13
C LEU A 182 -22.25 -12.23 -1.71
N LYS A 183 -21.40 -12.19 -0.67
CA LYS A 183 -21.84 -12.05 0.73
C LYS A 183 -22.35 -10.65 1.07
N ASN A 184 -21.99 -9.63 0.29
CA ASN A 184 -22.34 -8.23 0.57
C ASN A 184 -22.98 -7.57 -0.68
N PRO A 185 -24.29 -7.78 -0.93
CA PRO A 185 -24.96 -7.27 -2.13
C PRO A 185 -25.02 -5.74 -2.22
N PHE A 186 -24.78 -5.01 -1.13
CA PHE A 186 -24.72 -3.54 -1.09
C PHE A 186 -23.29 -2.98 -1.10
N TYR A 187 -22.29 -3.81 -1.42
CA TYR A 187 -20.91 -3.35 -1.45
C TYR A 187 -20.65 -2.45 -2.66
N SER A 188 -20.29 -1.19 -2.41
CA SER A 188 -19.84 -0.27 -3.45
C SER A 188 -18.48 -0.71 -3.99
N LEU A 189 -18.44 -1.13 -5.25
CA LEU A 189 -17.25 -1.64 -5.95
C LEU A 189 -16.08 -0.65 -6.05
N GLU A 190 -16.32 0.62 -5.74
CA GLU A 190 -15.34 1.71 -5.80
C GLU A 190 -14.64 1.96 -4.46
N MET A 191 -15.13 1.36 -3.37
CA MET A 191 -14.53 1.52 -2.05
C MET A 191 -13.36 0.56 -1.83
N PRO A 192 -12.33 0.95 -1.07
CA PRO A 192 -11.24 0.04 -0.75
C PRO A 192 -11.70 -1.11 0.15
N ILE A 193 -11.26 -2.32 -0.14
CA ILE A 193 -11.54 -3.52 0.63
C ILE A 193 -10.67 -3.49 1.89
N ARG A 194 -11.29 -3.36 3.07
CA ARG A 194 -10.59 -3.47 4.35
C ARG A 194 -10.70 -4.90 4.87
N TRP A 195 -9.57 -5.60 5.00
CA TRP A 195 -9.51 -7.00 5.47
C TRP A 195 -10.14 -7.21 6.86
N GLY A 196 -10.22 -6.15 7.67
CA GLY A 196 -10.95 -6.17 8.95
C GLY A 196 -12.43 -6.51 8.83
N GLN A 197 -13.07 -6.37 7.66
CA GLN A 197 -14.43 -6.87 7.40
C GLN A 197 -14.43 -8.30 6.81
N VAL A 198 -13.37 -8.67 6.10
CA VAL A 198 -13.22 -10.00 5.46
C VAL A 198 -12.94 -11.09 6.50
N GLY A 199 -12.17 -10.77 7.56
CA GLY A 199 -11.84 -11.69 8.66
C GLY A 199 -13.01 -12.02 9.60
N TRP A 200 -14.00 -11.13 9.73
CA TRP A 200 -15.22 -11.41 10.49
C TRP A 200 -16.17 -12.32 9.73
N TYR A 201 -16.30 -12.14 8.41
CA TYR A 201 -17.20 -12.94 7.58
C TYR A 201 -16.68 -14.34 7.27
N SER A 202 -15.37 -14.57 7.37
CA SER A 202 -14.79 -15.93 7.26
C SER A 202 -14.87 -16.72 8.58
N ARG A 203 -15.16 -16.07 9.71
CA ARG A 203 -15.40 -16.72 11.01
C ARG A 203 -16.89 -16.88 11.35
N ALA A 204 -17.77 -16.11 10.71
CA ALA A 204 -19.22 -16.23 10.85
C ALA A 204 -19.79 -17.22 9.82
N SER A 205 -19.67 -18.52 10.11
CA SER A 205 -20.57 -19.53 9.54
C SER A 205 -22.01 -19.25 10.00
N PRO A 206 -23.04 -19.25 9.13
CA PRO A 206 -24.41 -18.84 9.51
C PRO A 206 -25.16 -19.78 10.45
N PHE A 207 -24.57 -20.90 10.89
CA PHE A 207 -25.29 -21.94 11.63
C PHE A 207 -25.15 -21.88 13.15
N THR A 208 -24.69 -20.76 13.70
CA THR A 208 -24.75 -20.52 15.14
C THR A 208 -24.82 -19.02 15.39
N GLN A 209 -26.03 -18.47 15.32
CA GLN A 209 -26.34 -17.24 16.07
C GLN A 209 -26.52 -17.65 17.54
N PRO A 210 -25.69 -17.18 18.48
CA PRO A 210 -26.17 -17.02 19.85
C PRO A 210 -27.11 -15.82 19.86
N SER A 211 -28.30 -16.01 20.42
CA SER A 211 -29.46 -15.11 20.46
C SER A 211 -29.27 -13.78 21.24
N TRP A 212 -28.07 -13.21 21.27
CA TRP A 212 -27.74 -12.06 22.14
C TRP A 212 -26.88 -11.00 21.44
N ALA A 213 -27.15 -10.71 20.17
CA ALA A 213 -26.61 -9.50 19.52
C ALA A 213 -27.78 -8.56 19.17
N PRO A 214 -27.90 -7.40 19.84
CA PRO A 214 -28.96 -6.44 19.54
C PRO A 214 -28.65 -5.67 18.24
N ASP A 215 -29.71 -5.43 17.45
CA ASP A 215 -29.69 -4.66 16.21
C ASP A 215 -29.00 -3.28 16.37
N PRO A 216 -28.29 -2.78 15.34
CA PRO A 216 -27.71 -1.45 15.34
C PRO A 216 -28.79 -0.40 15.04
N SER A 217 -29.75 -0.25 15.95
CA SER A 217 -30.66 0.88 15.97
C SER A 217 -30.62 1.56 17.32
N TRP A 218 -29.97 2.72 17.36
CA TRP A 218 -30.21 3.78 18.35
C TRP A 218 -29.87 3.47 19.82
N CYS A 219 -28.62 3.76 20.21
CA CYS A 219 -28.30 4.03 21.62
C CYS A 219 -28.41 5.53 21.89
N GLY A 220 -29.61 6.00 22.27
CA GLY A 220 -29.77 7.27 22.97
C GLY A 220 -29.71 7.02 24.48
N CYS A 221 -28.63 7.39 25.15
CA CYS A 221 -28.57 7.36 26.62
C CYS A 221 -29.37 8.54 27.20
N PHE A 222 -30.41 8.23 27.98
CA PHE A 222 -31.14 9.18 28.81
C PHE A 222 -30.53 9.21 30.21
N ALA A 223 -29.92 10.33 30.58
CA ALA A 223 -29.63 10.67 31.97
C ALA A 223 -30.04 12.14 32.18
N GLY A 224 -31.03 12.40 33.04
CA GLY A 224 -31.34 13.75 33.53
C GLY A 224 -32.00 14.74 32.55
N GLY A 225 -32.78 14.29 31.57
CA GLY A 225 -33.75 15.15 30.87
C GLY A 225 -33.22 16.19 29.87
N ARG A 226 -31.95 16.14 29.44
CA ARG A 226 -31.47 16.89 28.25
C ARG A 226 -30.54 16.05 27.39
N ARG A 227 -30.74 16.09 26.06
CA ARG A 227 -29.88 15.42 25.07
C ARG A 227 -28.61 16.25 24.85
N GLN A 228 -27.43 15.63 24.95
CA GLN A 228 -26.18 16.17 24.38
C GLN A 228 -25.49 15.09 23.51
N PRO A 229 -25.00 15.43 22.31
CA PRO A 229 -24.23 14.51 21.48
C PRO A 229 -22.74 14.51 21.88
N CYS A 230 -22.20 13.33 22.19
CA CYS A 230 -20.74 13.15 22.37
C CYS A 230 -20.08 12.84 21.01
N TRP A 231 -19.14 13.68 20.61
CA TRP A 231 -18.35 13.51 19.39
C TRP A 231 -17.16 12.57 19.59
N LEU A 232 -16.90 11.73 18.59
CA LEU A 232 -15.86 10.71 18.58
C LEU A 232 -14.53 11.30 18.08
N HIS A 233 -13.75 11.96 18.94
CA HIS A 233 -12.33 12.25 18.65
C HIS A 233 -11.53 12.52 19.93
N LYS A 234 -10.76 11.51 20.39
CA LYS A 234 -9.33 11.61 20.75
C LYS A 234 -8.83 10.28 21.39
N PRO A 235 -7.71 9.72 20.91
CA PRO A 235 -7.03 8.60 21.57
C PRO A 235 -6.06 9.15 22.62
N LEU A 236 -5.98 8.51 23.79
CA LEU A 236 -4.85 8.46 24.76
C LEU A 236 -5.37 8.39 26.21
N GLN A 237 -5.57 7.18 26.73
CA GLN A 237 -5.37 6.76 28.14
C GLN A 237 -5.81 5.28 28.32
N PRO A 238 -5.21 4.46 29.20
CA PRO A 238 -5.69 3.09 29.42
C PRO A 238 -6.89 3.07 30.38
N PRO A 239 -7.92 2.22 30.14
CA PRO A 239 -9.15 2.23 30.94
C PRO A 239 -8.92 1.66 32.35
N ARG A 240 -9.57 2.25 33.38
CA ARG A 240 -9.30 1.96 34.80
C ARG A 240 -10.42 1.25 35.58
N ARG A 241 -11.61 0.94 35.02
CA ARG A 241 -12.62 0.09 35.70
C ARG A 241 -13.50 -0.70 34.73
N LEU A 242 -13.80 -1.95 35.10
CA LEU A 242 -14.84 -2.78 34.50
C LEU A 242 -16.20 -2.42 35.13
N CYS A 243 -17.21 -2.14 34.30
CA CYS A 243 -18.59 -1.97 34.77
C CYS A 243 -19.23 -3.35 35.03
N SER A 244 -19.69 -3.61 36.25
CA SER A 244 -20.18 -4.91 36.71
C SER A 244 -21.51 -5.39 36.09
N SER A 245 -22.21 -4.53 35.32
CA SER A 245 -23.44 -4.91 34.62
C SER A 245 -23.21 -5.37 33.18
N CYS A 246 -22.13 -4.95 32.52
CA CYS A 246 -21.94 -5.18 31.08
C CYS A 246 -20.52 -5.64 30.70
N ASN A 247 -19.62 -5.86 31.66
CA ASN A 247 -18.22 -6.26 31.41
C ASN A 247 -17.48 -5.43 30.33
N ALA A 248 -17.88 -4.17 30.15
CA ALA A 248 -17.23 -3.22 29.24
C ALA A 248 -16.30 -2.28 30.03
N TRP A 249 -15.14 -2.01 29.44
CA TRP A 249 -14.20 -1.01 29.96
C TRP A 249 -14.75 0.40 29.73
N GLN A 250 -15.01 1.14 30.81
CA GLN A 250 -15.41 2.53 30.70
C GLN A 250 -14.19 3.44 30.51
N TRP A 251 -14.34 4.34 29.54
CA TRP A 251 -13.48 5.49 29.33
C TRP A 251 -14.25 6.70 29.89
N CYS A 252 -13.76 7.30 30.98
CA CYS A 252 -14.17 8.65 31.36
C CYS A 252 -13.18 9.63 30.74
#